data_AF-A0A8D2P222-F1
#
_entry.id   AF-A0A8D2P222-F1
#
_cell.length_a   1.000
_cell.length_b   1.000
_cell.length_c   1.000
_cell.angle_alpha   90.00
_cell.angle_beta   90.00
_cell.angle_gamma   90.00
#
_symmetry.space_group_name_H-M   'P 1'
#
loop_
_entity.id
_entity.type
_entity.pdbx_description
1 polymer ?
#
loop_
_entity_poly.entity_id
_entity_poly.type
_entity_poly.pdbx_seq_one_letter_code
_entity_poly.pdbx_strand_id
1 'polypeptide(L)'
;LPEDDEDEEEEDEEEEIDDSERRRNHNILERQRRNDLRSSFLTLRDHVPELVKNEKAAKVVILKKATEYVHSLQAEEQKLLLEKEKFNRQTVLSGYGANGCSCKEFIARLPNNNGLPLFFLLKNCRWWGFFFF
;
A
#
# COMPACT_ATOMS: atom_id res chain seq x y z
N LEU A 1 -14.36 -48.36 -52.06
CA LEU A 1 -13.54 -48.02 -50.88
C LEU A 1 -14.25 -46.83 -50.24
N PRO A 2 -14.63 -46.86 -48.96
CA PRO A 2 -15.00 -45.66 -48.25
C PRO A 2 -13.69 -45.05 -47.68
N GLU A 3 -13.34 -43.88 -48.18
CA GLU A 3 -12.33 -42.97 -47.62
C GLU A 3 -13.05 -41.62 -47.58
N ASP A 4 -13.84 -41.35 -46.54
CA ASP A 4 -14.51 -40.05 -46.31
C ASP A 4 -14.92 -39.86 -44.82
N ASP A 5 -14.63 -40.80 -43.90
CA ASP A 5 -15.07 -40.72 -42.48
C ASP A 5 -13.96 -40.27 -41.51
N GLU A 6 -12.69 -40.13 -41.95
CA GLU A 6 -11.56 -39.79 -41.06
C GLU A 6 -11.42 -38.26 -40.82
N ASP A 7 -11.84 -37.43 -41.77
CA ASP A 7 -11.68 -35.97 -41.68
C ASP A 7 -12.73 -35.30 -40.76
N GLU A 8 -13.93 -35.88 -40.61
CA GLU A 8 -14.96 -35.38 -39.67
C GLU A 8 -14.61 -35.71 -38.20
N GLU A 9 -13.96 -36.85 -37.94
CA GLU A 9 -13.55 -37.22 -36.57
C GLU A 9 -12.39 -36.36 -36.05
N GLU A 10 -11.47 -35.89 -36.91
CA GLU A 10 -10.36 -35.02 -36.49
C GLU A 10 -10.81 -33.58 -36.15
N GLU A 11 -11.80 -33.00 -36.85
CA GLU A 11 -12.32 -31.66 -36.54
C GLU A 11 -13.04 -31.63 -35.18
N ASP A 12 -13.85 -32.64 -34.87
CA ASP A 12 -14.55 -32.76 -33.59
C ASP A 12 -13.56 -32.90 -32.41
N GLU A 13 -12.44 -33.62 -32.60
CA GLU A 13 -11.38 -33.73 -31.59
C GLU A 13 -10.64 -32.40 -31.35
N GLU A 14 -10.37 -31.61 -32.39
CA GLU A 14 -9.73 -30.29 -32.25
C GLU A 14 -10.62 -29.29 -31.49
N GLU A 15 -11.93 -29.25 -31.78
CA GLU A 15 -12.88 -28.40 -31.05
C GLU A 15 -12.96 -28.79 -29.57
N GLU A 16 -13.00 -30.08 -29.23
CA GLU A 16 -13.01 -30.55 -27.85
C GLU A 16 -11.72 -30.15 -27.07
N ILE A 17 -10.57 -30.19 -27.75
CA ILE A 17 -9.27 -29.77 -27.18
C ILE A 17 -9.26 -28.27 -26.89
N ASP A 18 -9.72 -27.42 -27.83
CA ASP A 18 -9.80 -25.96 -27.62
C ASP A 18 -10.74 -25.64 -26.44
N ASP A 19 -11.89 -26.29 -26.36
CA ASP A 19 -12.86 -26.07 -25.29
C ASP A 19 -12.33 -26.54 -23.93
N SER A 20 -11.54 -27.62 -23.90
CA SER A 20 -10.83 -28.09 -22.71
C SER A 20 -9.75 -27.11 -22.26
N GLU A 21 -8.97 -26.57 -23.19
CA GLU A 21 -7.94 -25.58 -22.90
C GLU A 21 -8.54 -24.26 -22.40
N ARG A 22 -9.61 -23.79 -23.03
CA ARG A 22 -10.38 -22.61 -22.60
C ARG A 22 -10.90 -22.77 -21.17
N ARG A 23 -11.50 -23.93 -20.85
CA ARG A 23 -11.97 -24.25 -19.48
C ARG A 23 -10.81 -24.29 -18.49
N ARG A 24 -9.68 -24.89 -18.87
CA ARG A 24 -8.47 -24.94 -18.03
C ARG A 24 -7.95 -23.54 -17.72
N ASN A 25 -7.81 -22.69 -18.74
CA ASN A 25 -7.32 -21.32 -18.62
C ASN A 25 -8.24 -20.48 -17.73
N HIS A 26 -9.56 -20.59 -17.90
CA HIS A 26 -10.54 -19.94 -17.04
C HIS A 26 -10.35 -20.31 -15.55
N ASN A 27 -10.19 -21.61 -15.26
CA ASN A 27 -9.99 -22.09 -13.89
C ASN A 27 -8.67 -21.60 -13.26
N ILE A 28 -7.60 -21.50 -14.05
CA ILE A 28 -6.31 -20.96 -13.62
C ILE A 28 -6.47 -19.50 -13.21
N LEU A 29 -7.07 -18.68 -14.09
CA LEU A 29 -7.25 -17.25 -13.84
C LEU A 29 -8.13 -16.99 -12.61
N GLU A 30 -9.23 -17.74 -12.45
CA GLU A 30 -10.08 -17.56 -11.27
C GLU A 30 -9.38 -18.01 -9.98
N ARG A 31 -8.53 -19.06 -10.03
CA ARG A 31 -7.71 -19.44 -8.88
C ARG A 31 -6.73 -18.33 -8.51
N GLN A 32 -6.07 -17.72 -9.49
CA GLN A 32 -5.17 -16.60 -9.27
C GLN A 32 -5.91 -15.42 -8.64
N ARG A 33 -7.06 -15.03 -9.20
CA ARG A 33 -7.90 -13.95 -8.64
C ARG A 33 -8.28 -14.21 -7.18
N ARG A 34 -8.65 -15.45 -6.83
CA ARG A 34 -8.97 -15.82 -5.44
C ARG A 34 -7.75 -15.75 -4.52
N ASN A 35 -6.58 -16.13 -5.01
CA ASN A 35 -5.33 -16.04 -4.25
C ASN A 35 -4.95 -14.57 -4.01
N ASP A 36 -5.02 -13.73 -5.02
CA ASP A 36 -4.74 -12.29 -4.90
C ASP A 36 -5.67 -11.65 -3.89
N LEU A 37 -6.97 -11.93 -3.98
CA LEU A 37 -7.96 -11.45 -3.01
C LEU A 37 -7.66 -11.94 -1.59
N ARG A 38 -7.27 -13.22 -1.43
CA ARG A 38 -6.88 -13.76 -0.13
C ARG A 38 -5.66 -13.03 0.43
N SER A 39 -4.64 -12.79 -0.40
CA SER A 39 -3.45 -12.04 -0.03
C SER A 39 -3.81 -10.62 0.42
N SER A 40 -4.67 -9.90 -0.31
CA SER A 40 -5.13 -8.56 0.09
C SER A 40 -5.80 -8.57 1.47
N PHE A 41 -6.61 -9.57 1.79
CA PHE A 41 -7.21 -9.70 3.13
C PHE A 41 -6.18 -9.97 4.23
N LEU A 42 -5.15 -10.77 3.95
CA LEU A 42 -4.07 -11.04 4.89
C LEU A 42 -3.24 -9.78 5.13
N THR A 43 -2.87 -9.07 4.06
CA THR A 43 -2.18 -7.77 4.17
C THR A 43 -3.01 -6.77 4.97
N LEU A 44 -4.32 -6.65 4.69
CA LEU A 44 -5.20 -5.76 5.46
C LEU A 44 -5.22 -6.11 6.95
N ARG A 45 -5.36 -7.39 7.29
CA ARG A 45 -5.32 -7.89 8.67
C ARG A 45 -4.03 -7.45 9.38
N ASP A 46 -2.89 -7.56 8.71
CA ASP A 46 -1.58 -7.25 9.30
C ASP A 46 -1.42 -5.74 9.60
N HIS A 47 -2.21 -4.87 8.97
CA HIS A 47 -2.23 -3.43 9.27
C HIS A 47 -3.22 -3.06 10.39
N VAL A 48 -4.07 -3.99 10.84
CA VAL A 48 -5.06 -3.74 11.90
C VAL A 48 -4.51 -4.28 13.24
N PRO A 49 -4.11 -3.42 14.20
CA PRO A 49 -3.38 -3.85 15.40
C PRO A 49 -4.08 -4.94 16.22
N GLU A 50 -5.42 -4.89 16.31
CA GLU A 50 -6.23 -5.88 17.03
C GLU A 50 -6.20 -7.27 16.38
N LEU A 51 -5.93 -7.35 15.08
CA LEU A 51 -6.03 -8.58 14.29
C LEU A 51 -4.68 -9.21 13.93
N VAL A 52 -3.56 -8.50 14.13
CA VAL A 52 -2.21 -9.03 13.88
C VAL A 52 -1.96 -10.35 14.61
N LYS A 53 -2.48 -10.50 15.83
CA LYS A 53 -2.34 -11.72 16.65
C LYS A 53 -3.37 -12.80 16.32
N ASN A 54 -4.40 -12.50 15.52
CA ASN A 54 -5.48 -13.43 15.19
C ASN A 54 -5.40 -13.85 13.72
N GLU A 55 -4.57 -14.85 13.46
CA GLU A 55 -4.32 -15.31 12.09
C GLU A 55 -5.57 -15.86 11.38
N LYS A 56 -6.54 -16.37 12.16
CA LYS A 56 -7.78 -16.99 11.66
C LYS A 56 -8.99 -16.06 11.67
N ALA A 57 -8.77 -14.74 11.78
CA ALA A 57 -9.85 -13.75 11.73
C ALA A 57 -10.70 -13.91 10.45
N ALA A 58 -12.02 -13.93 10.61
CA ALA A 58 -12.95 -14.04 9.49
C ALA A 58 -12.92 -12.77 8.61
N LYS A 59 -13.17 -12.90 7.30
CA LYS A 59 -13.15 -11.77 6.35
C LYS A 59 -14.02 -10.58 6.80
N VAL A 60 -15.23 -10.87 7.27
CA VAL A 60 -16.16 -9.83 7.77
C VAL A 60 -15.60 -9.12 9.00
N VAL A 61 -14.87 -9.83 9.86
CA VAL A 61 -14.24 -9.25 11.05
C VAL A 61 -13.07 -8.36 10.62
N ILE A 62 -12.26 -8.79 9.66
CA ILE A 62 -11.16 -7.98 9.10
C ILE A 62 -11.71 -6.64 8.57
N LEU A 63 -12.80 -6.67 7.79
CA LEU A 63 -13.40 -5.45 7.25
C LEU A 63 -13.95 -4.54 8.36
N LYS A 64 -14.72 -5.09 9.30
CA LYS A 64 -15.29 -4.30 10.41
C LYS A 64 -14.20 -3.62 11.24
N LYS A 65 -13.18 -4.38 11.64
CA LYS A 65 -12.07 -3.87 12.44
C LYS A 65 -11.19 -2.88 11.70
N ALA A 66 -10.96 -3.08 10.41
CA ALA A 66 -10.25 -2.10 9.58
C ALA A 66 -11.02 -0.76 9.53
N THR A 67 -12.34 -0.79 9.33
CA THR A 67 -13.17 0.42 9.33
C THR A 67 -13.18 1.11 10.70
N GLU A 68 -13.36 0.36 11.79
CA GLU A 68 -13.27 0.89 13.16
C GLU A 68 -11.91 1.55 13.41
N TYR A 69 -10.82 0.92 12.96
CA TYR A 69 -9.48 1.44 13.12
C TYR A 69 -9.26 2.76 12.36
N VAL A 70 -9.73 2.86 11.11
CA VAL A 70 -9.67 4.12 10.35
C VAL A 70 -10.40 5.24 11.08
N HIS A 71 -11.59 4.98 11.63
CA HIS A 71 -12.33 5.99 12.40
C HIS A 71 -11.59 6.42 13.67
N SER A 72 -10.95 5.49 14.38
CA SER A 72 -10.13 5.84 15.56
C SER A 72 -8.93 6.72 15.19
N LEU A 73 -8.25 6.42 14.08
CA LEU A 73 -7.11 7.21 13.60
C LEU A 73 -7.54 8.62 13.20
N GLN A 74 -8.68 8.76 12.54
CA GLN A 74 -9.24 10.08 12.19
C GLN A 74 -9.59 10.92 13.42
N ALA A 75 -10.18 10.30 14.46
CA ALA A 75 -10.49 11.00 15.70
C ALA A 75 -9.21 11.41 16.45
N GLU A 76 -8.20 10.55 16.47
CA GLU A 76 -6.90 10.85 17.05
C GLU A 76 -6.19 11.98 16.29
N GLU A 77 -6.19 11.95 14.95
CA GLU A 77 -5.63 13.00 14.11
C GLU A 77 -6.30 14.35 14.41
N GLN A 78 -7.63 14.41 14.45
CA GLN A 78 -8.37 15.63 14.79
C GLN A 78 -8.00 16.16 16.19
N LYS A 79 -7.89 15.28 17.18
CA LYS A 79 -7.48 15.65 18.54
C LYS A 79 -6.07 16.24 18.54
N LEU A 80 -5.12 15.59 17.87
CA LEU A 80 -3.73 16.05 17.77
C LEU A 80 -3.62 17.38 17.02
N LEU A 81 -4.43 17.60 15.98
CA LEU A 81 -4.50 18.89 15.29
C LEU A 81 -4.99 20.00 16.22
N LEU A 82 -6.05 19.76 17.00
CA LEU A 82 -6.55 20.73 17.98
C LEU A 82 -5.52 21.03 19.07
N GLU A 83 -4.78 20.02 19.54
CA GLU A 83 -3.71 20.18 20.52
C GLU A 83 -2.54 20.99 19.95
N LYS A 84 -2.11 20.67 18.72
CA LYS A 84 -1.09 21.42 17.99
C LYS A 84 -1.48 22.88 17.82
N GLU A 85 -2.74 23.16 17.47
CA GLU A 85 -3.22 24.53 17.37
C GLU A 85 -3.25 25.26 18.71
N LYS A 86 -3.67 24.58 19.79
CA LYS A 86 -3.64 25.17 21.15
C LYS A 86 -2.21 25.52 21.55
N PHE A 87 -1.26 24.62 21.31
CA PHE A 87 0.14 24.87 21.57
C PHE A 87 0.69 26.00 20.71
N ASN A 88 0.39 26.01 19.41
CA ASN A 88 0.78 27.09 18.51
C ASN A 88 0.22 28.44 18.97
N ARG A 89 -1.05 28.50 19.38
CA ARG A 89 -1.66 29.71 19.94
C ARG A 89 -0.94 30.14 21.23
N GLN A 90 -0.59 29.20 22.09
CA GLN A 90 0.13 29.51 23.34
C GLN A 90 1.57 29.98 23.08
N THR A 91 2.26 29.43 22.08
CA THR A 91 3.61 29.86 21.71
C THR A 91 3.62 31.21 20.98
N VAL A 92 2.64 31.50 20.11
CA VAL A 92 2.53 32.84 19.51
C VAL A 92 2.15 33.92 20.53
N LEU A 93 1.36 33.59 21.56
CA LEU A 93 1.03 34.54 22.64
C LEU A 93 2.20 34.77 23.61
N SER A 94 3.10 33.79 23.76
CA SER A 94 4.25 33.88 24.67
C SER A 94 5.48 34.58 24.06
N GLY A 95 5.44 35.05 22.81
CA GLY A 95 6.51 35.86 22.22
C GLY A 95 7.85 35.15 21.97
N TYR A 96 7.94 33.82 22.10
CA TYR A 96 9.12 33.05 21.69
C TYR A 96 9.08 32.72 20.20
N GLY A 97 8.93 33.76 19.38
CA GLY A 97 9.05 33.74 17.92
C GLY A 97 10.45 34.10 17.45
N ALA A 98 11.48 33.46 18.01
CA ALA A 98 12.83 33.54 17.49
C ALA A 98 13.46 32.16 17.62
N ASN A 99 13.29 31.34 16.58
CA ASN A 99 14.23 30.30 16.12
C ASN A 99 13.64 29.61 14.89
N GLY A 100 13.54 30.38 13.80
CA GLY A 100 13.72 29.81 12.46
C GLY A 100 15.18 29.40 12.31
N CYS A 101 15.58 28.32 12.98
CA CYS A 101 16.95 27.78 12.92
C CYS A 101 16.95 26.49 12.09
N SER A 102 17.31 26.68 10.82
CA SER A 102 18.08 25.84 9.88
C SER A 102 18.33 24.32 10.12
N CYS A 103 17.41 23.52 10.65
CA CYS A 103 17.54 22.05 10.61
C CYS A 103 16.23 21.38 10.22
N LYS A 104 15.81 21.59 8.97
CA LYS A 104 14.77 20.75 8.35
C LYS A 104 15.41 19.44 7.89
N GLU A 105 15.79 18.61 8.84
CA GLU A 105 16.24 17.24 8.57
C GLU A 105 15.45 16.31 9.50
N PHE A 106 14.21 16.02 9.13
CA PHE A 106 13.52 14.81 9.59
C PHE A 106 12.45 14.45 8.56
N ILE A 107 12.91 14.05 7.38
CA ILE A 107 12.10 13.30 6.44
C ILE A 107 12.02 11.85 6.94
N ALA A 108 10.79 11.41 7.18
CA ALA A 108 10.29 10.04 7.12
C ALA A 108 11.10 8.93 7.82
N ARG A 109 10.62 8.52 9.00
CA ARG A 109 10.82 7.14 9.46
C ARG A 109 9.73 6.25 8.86
N LEU A 110 9.91 5.90 7.58
CA LEU A 110 9.27 4.72 6.99
C LEU A 110 10.23 3.53 7.19
N PRO A 111 9.79 2.40 7.75
CA PRO A 111 10.57 1.17 7.66
C PRO A 111 10.35 0.59 6.27
N ASN A 112 11.30 0.79 5.35
CA ASN A 112 11.31 0.03 4.11
C ASN A 112 12.36 -1.07 4.19
N ASN A 113 11.89 -2.31 4.20
CA ASN A 113 12.67 -3.45 3.75
C ASN A 113 12.78 -3.38 2.22
N ASN A 114 13.97 -3.74 1.73
CA ASN A 114 14.35 -3.95 0.34
C ASN A 114 14.76 -2.69 -0.43
N GLY A 115 16.04 -2.67 -0.80
CA GLY A 115 16.73 -1.52 -1.36
C GLY A 115 16.43 -1.23 -2.82
N LEU A 116 16.79 0.01 -3.20
CA LEU A 116 17.41 0.46 -4.45
C LEU A 116 17.66 1.99 -4.33
N PRO A 117 18.76 2.54 -4.87
CA PRO A 117 19.14 3.94 -4.64
C PRO A 117 18.61 4.86 -5.76
N LEU A 118 17.97 5.97 -5.40
CA LEU A 118 17.74 7.09 -6.31
C LEU A 118 18.59 8.28 -5.87
N PHE A 119 19.74 8.40 -6.53
CA PHE A 119 20.50 9.65 -6.66
C PHE A 119 19.62 10.70 -7.36
N PHE A 120 19.41 11.88 -6.78
CA PHE A 120 19.23 13.13 -7.54
C PHE A 120 19.56 14.36 -6.65
N LEU A 121 20.80 14.81 -6.77
CA LEU A 121 21.26 16.19 -7.02
C LEU A 121 20.39 17.39 -6.55
N LEU A 122 20.94 18.23 -5.66
CA LEU A 122 21.44 19.61 -5.95
C LEU A 122 21.87 20.26 -4.61
N LYS A 123 23.16 20.26 -4.29
CA LYS A 123 24.10 21.39 -4.47
C LYS A 123 23.68 22.70 -3.78
N ASN A 124 23.99 22.72 -2.48
CA ASN A 124 24.53 23.82 -1.66
C ASN A 124 24.66 25.22 -2.30
N CYS A 125 23.76 26.12 -1.89
CA CYS A 125 24.06 27.54 -1.74
C CYS A 125 24.00 27.89 -0.25
N ARG A 126 25.14 28.10 0.43
CA ARG A 126 25.26 29.21 1.39
C ARG A 126 26.69 29.49 1.87
N TRP A 127 27.07 30.75 1.68
CA TRP A 127 27.86 31.60 2.57
C TRP A 127 29.38 31.33 2.64
N TRP A 128 30.10 32.08 1.81
CA TRP A 128 31.36 32.68 2.21
C TRP A 128 31.20 34.20 2.21
N GLY A 129 31.67 34.86 3.25
CA GLY A 129 32.16 36.23 3.14
C GLY A 129 31.35 37.32 3.82
N PHE A 130 31.48 37.42 5.14
CA PHE A 130 31.70 38.73 5.78
C PHE A 130 32.74 38.50 6.88
N PHE A 131 34.02 38.61 6.53
CA PHE A 131 35.15 38.94 7.43
C PHE A 131 36.47 38.84 6.64
N PHE A 132 36.82 39.89 5.90
CA PHE A 132 38.18 40.47 5.79
C PHE A 132 38.17 41.51 4.66
N PHE A 133 38.48 42.77 5.02
CA PHE A 133 38.97 43.91 4.21
C PHE A 133 38.34 44.19 2.84
#